data_AF-A0A7Z7YSL8-F1
#
_entry.id   AF-A0A7Z7YSL8-F1
#
_cell.length_a   1.000
_cell.length_b   1.000
_cell.length_c   1.000
_cell.angle_alpha   90.00
_cell.angle_beta   90.00
_cell.angle_gamma   90.00
#
_symmetry.space_group_name_H-M   'P 1'
#
loop_
_entity.id
_entity.type
_entity.pdbx_description
1 polymer ?
#
loop_
_entity_poly.entity_id
_entity_poly.type
_entity_poly.pdbx_seq_one_letter_code
_entity_poly.pdbx_strand_id
1 'polypeptide(L)'
;DKEKGIIAEEIKMYQEQPGYKIMFNTLRAMYHHHPIKVDIAGSVESIYSITKDDLYLCYETFYHPSNMVLFVVGDVNPEEICQIVEKHEAKRDKVYQPTIERSLVDEPSYVKDANVRECMKLQSPRIMLGFKNTPGDLSPQQFVQKDLEMTLFF
;
A
#
# COMPACT_ATOMS: atom_id res chain seq x y z
N ASP A 1 -11.99 -19.42 2.77
CA ASP A 1 -11.28 -20.45 1.97
C ASP A 1 -11.36 -20.24 0.46
N LYS A 2 -12.54 -20.03 -0.13
CA LYS A 2 -12.67 -19.75 -1.58
C LYS A 2 -11.77 -18.59 -2.05
N GLU A 3 -11.85 -17.44 -1.38
CA GLU A 3 -11.06 -16.25 -1.74
C GLU A 3 -9.55 -16.45 -1.63
N LYS A 4 -9.08 -17.27 -0.68
CA LYS A 4 -7.65 -17.58 -0.54
C LYS A 4 -7.10 -18.23 -1.81
N GLY A 5 -7.86 -19.14 -2.41
CA GLY A 5 -7.48 -19.79 -3.66
C GLY A 5 -7.43 -18.82 -4.85
N ILE A 6 -8.39 -17.90 -4.93
CA ILE A 6 -8.43 -16.87 -5.98
C ILE A 6 -7.22 -15.95 -5.88
N ILE A 7 -6.94 -15.41 -4.69
CA ILE A 7 -5.79 -14.51 -4.48
C ILE A 7 -4.47 -15.25 -4.71
N ALA A 8 -4.36 -16.53 -4.35
CA ALA A 8 -3.16 -17.32 -4.63
C ALA A 8 -2.89 -17.47 -6.14
N GLU A 9 -3.93 -17.60 -6.96
CA GLU A 9 -3.78 -17.61 -8.42
C GLU A 9 -3.45 -16.21 -8.98
N GLU A 10 -4.02 -15.14 -8.41
CA GLU A 10 -3.67 -13.77 -8.77
C GLU A 10 -2.19 -13.46 -8.51
N ILE A 11 -1.64 -13.89 -7.36
CA ILE A 11 -0.20 -13.77 -7.07
C ILE A 11 0.64 -14.43 -8.15
N LYS A 12 0.30 -15.68 -8.53
CA LYS A 12 1.04 -16.40 -9.58
C LYS A 12 0.96 -15.65 -10.90
N MET A 13 -0.21 -15.14 -11.26
CA MET A 13 -0.39 -14.33 -12.46
C MET A 13 0.53 -13.09 -12.45
N TYR A 14 0.60 -12.35 -11.35
CA TYR A 14 1.48 -11.18 -11.25
C TYR A 14 2.97 -11.54 -11.27
N GLN A 15 3.36 -12.68 -10.72
CA GLN A 15 4.75 -13.16 -10.78
C GLN A 15 5.21 -13.50 -12.21
N GLU A 16 4.27 -13.81 -13.11
CA GLU A 16 4.52 -14.01 -14.54
C GLU A 16 4.46 -12.71 -15.35
N GLN A 17 4.22 -11.55 -14.72
CA GLN A 17 4.26 -10.25 -15.37
C GLN A 17 5.65 -9.60 -15.23
N PRO A 18 6.41 -9.40 -16.33
CA PRO A 18 7.79 -8.94 -16.24
C PRO A 18 7.97 -7.57 -15.58
N GLY A 19 7.01 -6.65 -15.79
CA GLY A 19 7.02 -5.31 -15.19
C GLY A 19 6.81 -5.35 -13.68
N TYR A 20 5.89 -6.19 -13.22
CA TYR A 20 5.62 -6.40 -11.80
C TYR A 20 6.82 -7.05 -11.11
N LYS A 21 7.38 -8.09 -11.74
CA LYS A 21 8.55 -8.82 -11.24
C LYS A 21 9.77 -7.90 -11.08
N ILE A 22 10.11 -7.11 -12.11
CA ILE A 22 11.28 -6.22 -12.04
C ILE A 22 11.10 -5.11 -10.99
N MET A 23 9.88 -4.60 -10.82
CA MET A 23 9.57 -3.62 -9.76
C MET A 23 9.82 -4.20 -8.37
N PHE A 24 9.25 -5.38 -8.06
CA PHE A 24 9.46 -5.99 -6.75
C PHE A 24 10.89 -6.48 -6.51
N ASN A 25 11.59 -6.93 -7.56
CA ASN A 25 13.02 -7.23 -7.44
C ASN A 25 13.82 -5.97 -7.08
N THR A 26 13.50 -4.83 -7.70
CA THR A 26 14.13 -3.54 -7.38
C THR A 26 13.82 -3.12 -5.94
N LEU A 27 12.57 -3.21 -5.49
CA LEU A 27 12.18 -2.90 -4.11
C LEU A 27 12.88 -3.81 -3.08
N ARG A 28 12.95 -5.13 -3.33
CA ARG A 28 13.65 -6.10 -2.46
C ARG A 28 15.17 -5.89 -2.43
N ALA A 29 15.75 -5.39 -3.51
CA ALA A 29 17.14 -4.99 -3.55
C ALA A 29 17.38 -3.66 -2.82
N MET A 30 16.42 -2.74 -2.80
CA MET A 30 16.58 -1.46 -2.11
C MET A 30 16.36 -1.53 -0.59
N TYR A 31 15.38 -2.30 -0.10
CA TYR A 31 14.95 -2.25 1.30
C TYR A 31 15.36 -3.48 2.13
N HIS A 32 15.91 -3.23 3.32
CA HIS A 32 16.37 -4.24 4.26
C HIS A 32 15.22 -4.86 5.05
N HIS A 33 14.36 -4.04 5.64
CA HIS A 33 13.33 -4.44 6.59
C HIS A 33 11.96 -3.86 6.23
N HIS A 34 11.93 -2.73 5.52
CA HIS A 34 10.70 -2.00 5.22
C HIS A 34 9.69 -2.86 4.44
N PRO A 35 8.40 -2.89 4.86
CA PRO A 35 7.39 -3.77 4.28
C PRO A 35 7.06 -3.45 2.82
N ILE A 36 7.43 -2.26 2.31
CA ILE A 36 7.26 -1.88 0.89
C ILE A 36 7.91 -2.87 -0.10
N LYS A 37 8.89 -3.67 0.34
CA LYS A 37 9.51 -4.71 -0.50
C LYS A 37 8.67 -5.97 -0.65
N VAL A 38 7.63 -6.11 0.18
CA VAL A 38 6.71 -7.23 0.15
C VAL A 38 5.58 -6.88 -0.81
N ASP A 39 5.18 -7.87 -1.61
CA ASP A 39 4.02 -7.76 -2.48
C ASP A 39 2.79 -7.35 -1.66
N ILE A 40 1.93 -6.50 -2.24
CA ILE A 40 0.69 -6.04 -1.61
C ILE A 40 -0.20 -7.24 -1.23
N ALA A 41 -0.24 -8.28 -2.07
CA ALA A 41 -0.97 -9.51 -1.79
C ALA A 41 -0.24 -10.44 -0.80
N GLY A 42 1.00 -10.11 -0.43
CA GLY A 42 1.86 -10.96 0.39
C GLY A 42 2.41 -12.16 -0.40
N SER A 43 2.54 -13.30 0.27
CA SER A 43 2.90 -14.57 -0.36
C SER A 43 1.73 -15.55 -0.32
N VAL A 44 1.81 -16.60 -1.13
CA VAL A 44 0.83 -17.69 -1.10
C VAL A 44 0.75 -18.27 0.32
N GLU A 45 1.90 -18.50 0.95
CA GLU A 45 1.98 -19.01 2.32
C GLU A 45 1.31 -18.08 3.32
N SER A 46 1.56 -16.76 3.25
CA SER A 46 0.96 -15.82 4.19
C SER A 46 -0.56 -15.76 4.06
N ILE A 47 -1.10 -15.84 2.83
CA ILE A 47 -2.55 -15.87 2.61
C ILE A 47 -3.19 -17.08 3.27
N TYR A 48 -2.55 -18.25 3.16
CA TYR A 48 -3.08 -19.45 3.79
C TYR A 48 -3.04 -19.37 5.33
N SER A 49 -2.09 -18.65 5.91
CA SER A 49 -2.04 -18.41 7.37
C SER A 49 -3.07 -17.40 7.90
N ILE A 50 -3.61 -16.50 7.07
CA ILE A 50 -4.58 -15.49 7.52
C ILE A 50 -5.84 -16.18 8.06
N THR A 51 -6.25 -15.84 9.27
CA THR A 51 -7.46 -16.35 9.90
C THR A 51 -8.62 -15.34 9.76
N LYS A 52 -9.84 -15.79 10.07
CA LYS A 52 -11.00 -14.91 10.15
C LYS A 52 -10.78 -13.82 11.20
N ASP A 53 -10.19 -14.17 12.34
CA ASP A 53 -9.97 -13.26 13.45
C ASP A 53 -8.96 -12.16 13.09
N ASP A 54 -7.91 -12.48 12.31
CA ASP A 54 -6.98 -11.48 11.77
C ASP A 54 -7.70 -10.44 10.90
N LEU A 55 -8.67 -10.88 10.08
CA LEU A 55 -9.46 -9.99 9.23
C LEU A 55 -10.37 -9.07 10.05
N TYR A 56 -11.05 -9.60 11.07
CA TYR A 56 -11.85 -8.76 11.97
C TYR A 56 -10.97 -7.80 12.76
N LEU A 57 -9.81 -8.26 13.24
CA LEU A 57 -8.87 -7.40 13.95
C LEU A 57 -8.43 -6.23 13.06
N CYS A 58 -8.01 -6.49 11.82
CA CYS A 58 -7.64 -5.44 10.87
C CYS A 58 -8.82 -4.51 10.55
N TYR A 59 -10.02 -5.06 10.34
CA TYR A 59 -11.22 -4.25 10.07
C TYR A 59 -11.57 -3.32 11.23
N GLU A 60 -11.69 -3.86 12.45
CA GLU A 60 -12.02 -3.05 13.62
C GLU A 60 -10.90 -2.07 13.98
N THR A 61 -9.64 -2.40 13.68
CA THR A 61 -8.50 -1.50 13.94
C THR A 61 -8.40 -0.36 12.92
N PHE A 62 -8.65 -0.60 11.63
CA PHE A 62 -8.34 0.38 10.59
C PHE A 62 -9.57 0.99 9.88
N TYR A 63 -10.75 0.36 9.93
CA TYR A 63 -11.99 0.83 9.25
C TYR A 63 -12.96 1.57 10.19
N HIS A 64 -12.45 2.18 11.25
CA HIS A 64 -13.22 3.13 12.03
C HIS A 64 -13.27 4.50 11.32
N PRO A 65 -14.42 5.20 11.27
CA PRO A 65 -14.56 6.47 10.56
C PRO A 65 -13.52 7.53 10.93
N SER A 66 -13.04 7.54 12.17
CA SER A 66 -11.97 8.45 12.62
C SER A 66 -10.62 8.22 11.94
N ASN A 67 -10.43 7.08 11.27
CA ASN A 67 -9.25 6.74 10.47
C ASN A 67 -9.56 6.69 8.96
N MET A 68 -10.69 7.28 8.53
CA MET A 68 -11.13 7.29 7.13
C MET A 68 -11.38 8.71 6.65
N VAL A 69 -11.27 8.92 5.34
CA VAL A 69 -11.61 10.17 4.65
C VAL A 69 -12.58 9.84 3.52
N LEU A 70 -13.67 10.60 3.43
CA LEU A 70 -14.59 10.58 2.28
C LEU A 70 -14.34 11.83 1.43
N PHE A 71 -14.14 11.64 0.14
CA PHE A 71 -13.95 12.71 -0.83
C PHE A 71 -15.01 12.61 -1.93
N VAL A 72 -15.69 13.72 -2.21
CA VAL A 72 -16.80 13.79 -3.18
C VAL A 72 -16.55 14.95 -4.14
N VAL A 73 -16.63 14.68 -5.45
CA VAL A 73 -16.44 15.67 -6.51
C VAL A 73 -17.52 15.50 -7.56
N GLY A 74 -18.16 16.59 -7.94
CA GLY A 74 -19.20 16.61 -8.96
C GLY A 74 -20.17 17.77 -8.76
N ASP A 75 -21.25 17.76 -9.52
CA ASP A 75 -22.39 18.66 -9.32
C ASP A 75 -23.26 18.15 -8.17
N VAL A 76 -22.82 18.42 -6.94
CA VAL A 76 -23.47 17.99 -5.70
C VAL A 76 -23.61 19.16 -4.74
N ASN A 77 -24.65 19.13 -3.93
CA ASN A 77 -24.84 20.07 -2.83
C ASN A 77 -24.05 19.57 -1.59
N PRO A 78 -22.98 20.26 -1.15
CA PRO A 78 -22.16 19.81 -0.03
C PRO A 78 -22.95 19.62 1.26
N GLU A 79 -23.89 20.51 1.55
CA GLU A 79 -24.71 20.46 2.76
C GLU A 79 -25.61 19.22 2.77
N GLU A 80 -26.21 18.85 1.63
CA GLU A 80 -27.02 17.63 1.51
C GLU A 80 -26.17 16.37 1.70
N ILE A 81 -24.96 16.34 1.13
CA ILE A 81 -24.03 15.21 1.31
C ILE A 81 -23.63 15.07 2.78
N CYS A 82 -23.28 16.16 3.45
CA CYS A 82 -22.95 16.14 4.88
C CYS A 82 -24.10 15.57 5.71
N GLN A 83 -25.34 16.00 5.46
CA GLN A 83 -26.51 15.48 6.18
C GLN A 83 -26.74 13.98 5.95
N ILE A 84 -26.54 13.48 4.73
CA ILE A 84 -26.65 12.05 4.42
C ILE A 84 -25.60 11.26 5.19
N VAL A 85 -24.35 11.74 5.17
CA VAL A 85 -23.23 11.08 5.86
C VAL A 85 -23.45 11.09 7.37
N GLU A 86 -23.80 12.23 7.96
CA GLU A 86 -24.10 12.33 9.40
C GLU A 86 -25.23 11.40 9.82
N LYS A 87 -26.33 11.36 9.04
CA LYS A 87 -27.46 10.45 9.31
C LYS A 87 -27.08 8.98 9.16
N HIS A 88 -26.17 8.65 8.24
CA HIS A 88 -25.67 7.29 8.08
C HIS A 88 -24.78 6.89 9.27
N GLU A 89 -23.79 7.72 9.61
CA GLU A 89 -22.84 7.45 10.68
C GLU A 89 -23.51 7.44 12.06
N ALA A 90 -24.51 8.29 12.31
CA ALA A 90 -25.27 8.30 13.56
C ALA A 90 -26.03 6.99 13.84
N LYS A 91 -26.29 6.17 12.81
CA LYS A 91 -26.90 4.84 12.96
C LYS A 91 -25.88 3.74 13.22
N ARG A 92 -24.60 4.04 13.04
CA ARG A 92 -23.51 3.10 13.31
C ARG A 92 -23.14 3.32 14.77
N ASP A 93 -23.46 2.35 15.62
CA ASP A 93 -23.08 2.37 17.05
C ASP A 93 -21.56 2.16 17.24
N LYS A 94 -20.72 2.88 16.49
CA LYS A 94 -19.27 2.82 16.60
C LYS A 94 -18.82 3.74 17.73
N VAL A 95 -18.24 3.14 18.75
CA VAL A 95 -17.70 3.83 19.93
C VAL A 95 -16.21 4.11 19.72
N TYR A 96 -15.66 5.00 20.55
CA TYR A 96 -14.25 5.41 20.61
C TYR A 96 -13.23 4.38 20.09
N GLN A 97 -12.48 4.79 19.07
CA GLN A 97 -11.31 4.08 18.56
C GLN A 97 -10.08 4.44 19.41
N PRO A 98 -9.34 3.46 19.96
CA PRO A 98 -8.04 3.74 20.56
C PRO A 98 -7.06 4.26 19.50
N THR A 99 -6.08 5.06 19.93
CA THR A 99 -5.04 5.57 19.04
C THR A 99 -4.29 4.40 18.39
N ILE A 100 -4.19 4.43 17.06
CA ILE A 100 -3.42 3.42 16.31
C ILE A 100 -1.93 3.77 16.40
N GLU A 101 -1.17 2.98 17.14
CA GLU A 101 0.28 3.10 17.20
C GLU A 101 0.92 2.37 16.02
N ARG A 102 1.71 3.08 15.22
CA ARG A 102 2.46 2.51 14.10
C ARG A 102 3.89 2.23 14.55
N SER A 103 4.35 1.00 14.38
CA SER A 103 5.73 0.64 14.68
C SER A 103 6.70 1.42 13.80
N LEU A 104 7.78 1.92 14.41
CA LEU A 104 8.91 2.47 13.67
C LEU A 104 9.63 1.33 12.96
N VAL A 105 9.93 1.52 11.69
CA VAL A 105 10.75 0.60 10.91
C VAL A 105 12.17 1.14 10.92
N ASP A 106 13.09 0.40 11.54
CA ASP A 106 14.53 0.69 11.44
C ASP A 106 15.04 0.26 10.06
N GLU A 107 15.10 1.22 9.14
CA GLU A 107 15.48 1.01 7.75
C GLU A 107 16.71 1.86 7.40
N PRO A 108 17.86 1.25 7.05
CA PRO A 108 19.05 1.99 6.64
C PRO A 108 18.81 2.82 5.37
N SER A 109 19.48 3.97 5.26
CA SER A 109 19.35 4.87 4.09
C SER A 109 20.02 4.32 2.82
N TYR A 110 20.95 3.37 2.94
CA TYR A 110 21.59 2.72 1.80
C TYR A 110 20.77 1.52 1.29
N VAL A 111 21.05 1.10 0.05
CA VAL A 111 20.39 -0.04 -0.59
C VAL A 111 20.95 -1.37 -0.09
N LYS A 112 20.10 -2.40 0.03
CA LYS A 112 20.50 -3.74 0.48
C LYS A 112 21.40 -4.45 -0.52
N ASP A 113 20.99 -4.48 -1.78
CA ASP A 113 21.70 -5.09 -2.89
C ASP A 113 21.80 -4.07 -4.04
N ALA A 114 23.02 -3.74 -4.47
CA ALA A 114 23.24 -2.74 -5.52
C ALA A 114 22.80 -3.21 -6.92
N ASN A 115 22.77 -4.53 -7.14
CA ASN A 115 22.40 -5.13 -8.41
C ASN A 115 21.65 -6.45 -8.17
N VAL A 116 20.55 -6.65 -8.89
CA VAL A 116 19.82 -7.91 -8.93
C VAL A 116 19.54 -8.28 -10.39
N ARG A 117 19.65 -9.57 -10.71
CA ARG A 117 19.35 -10.08 -12.05
C ARG A 117 18.54 -11.35 -11.93
N GLU A 118 17.48 -11.44 -12.72
CA GLU A 118 16.66 -12.63 -12.86
C GLU A 118 16.47 -12.93 -14.34
N CYS A 119 16.41 -14.21 -14.69
CA CYS A 119 16.20 -14.66 -16.06
C CYS A 119 14.74 -15.06 -16.24
N MET A 120 14.10 -14.54 -17.29
CA MET A 120 12.72 -14.83 -17.66
C MET A 120 12.62 -14.92 -19.18
N LYS A 121 11.65 -15.69 -19.69
CA LYS A 121 11.38 -15.80 -21.13
C LYS A 121 10.73 -14.50 -21.63
N LEU A 122 11.55 -13.56 -22.12
CA LEU A 122 11.13 -12.26 -22.62
C LEU A 122 11.53 -12.05 -24.07
N GLN A 123 10.78 -11.22 -24.79
CA GLN A 123 11.12 -10.78 -26.14
C GLN A 123 12.35 -9.84 -26.14
N SER A 124 12.50 -9.04 -25.08
CA SER A 124 13.63 -8.14 -24.89
C SER A 124 14.00 -7.99 -23.41
N PRO A 125 15.27 -7.71 -23.07
CA PRO A 125 15.69 -7.42 -21.70
C PRO A 125 14.98 -6.19 -21.14
N ARG A 126 14.77 -6.16 -19.82
CA ARG A 126 14.20 -5.03 -19.09
C ARG A 126 15.16 -4.62 -17.97
N ILE A 127 15.25 -3.31 -17.72
CA ILE A 127 16.08 -2.72 -16.66
C ILE A 127 15.21 -1.74 -15.89
N MET A 128 15.35 -1.73 -14.56
CA MET A 128 14.75 -0.75 -13.68
C MET A 128 15.83 -0.21 -12.75
N LEU A 129 15.92 1.12 -12.63
CA LEU A 129 16.82 1.81 -11.72
C LEU A 129 15.98 2.37 -10.57
N GLY A 130 16.39 2.06 -9.34
CA GLY A 130 15.76 2.56 -8.13
C GLY A 130 16.71 3.45 -7.35
N PHE A 131 16.20 4.57 -6.85
CA PHE A 131 16.92 5.48 -5.96
C PHE A 131 16.19 5.51 -4.62
N LYS A 132 16.90 5.16 -3.55
CA LYS A 132 16.35 5.15 -2.21
C LYS A 132 16.46 6.55 -1.62
N ASN A 133 15.33 7.25 -1.52
CA ASN A 133 15.26 8.57 -0.94
C ASN A 133 15.12 8.49 0.58
N THR A 134 15.86 9.32 1.30
CA THR A 134 15.61 9.56 2.72
C THR A 134 14.34 10.41 2.84
N PRO A 135 13.36 10.02 3.67
CA PRO A 135 12.24 10.88 4.01
C PRO A 135 12.80 12.19 4.58
N GLY A 136 12.48 13.31 3.95
CA GLY A 136 12.85 14.62 4.47
C GLY A 136 11.83 15.10 5.49
N ASP A 137 12.23 15.99 6.39
CA ASP A 137 11.34 16.73 7.29
C ASP A 137 10.60 17.85 6.52
N LEU A 138 9.81 17.45 5.53
CA LEU A 138 9.00 18.35 4.73
C LEU A 138 7.68 18.62 5.45
N SER A 139 7.22 19.87 5.45
CA SER A 139 5.83 20.15 5.81
C SER A 139 4.87 19.45 4.81
N PRO A 140 3.61 19.18 5.19
CA PRO A 140 2.64 18.56 4.29
C PRO A 140 2.52 19.28 2.94
N GLN A 141 2.55 20.62 2.94
CA GLN A 141 2.51 21.43 1.72
C GLN A 141 3.75 21.25 0.86
N GLN A 142 4.94 21.24 1.47
CA GLN A 142 6.21 21.00 0.77
C GLN A 142 6.28 19.59 0.19
N PHE A 143 5.73 18.59 0.91
CA PHE A 143 5.65 17.22 0.42
C PHE A 143 4.78 17.14 -0.84
N VAL A 144 3.56 17.70 -0.80
CA VAL A 144 2.66 17.71 -1.96
C VAL A 144 3.26 18.47 -3.13
N GLN A 145 3.88 19.63 -2.88
CA GLN A 145 4.57 20.39 -3.92
C GLN A 145 5.66 19.55 -4.59
N LYS A 146 6.53 18.93 -3.79
CA LYS A 146 7.62 18.07 -4.30
C LYS A 146 7.09 16.87 -5.08
N ASP A 147 6.00 16.25 -4.62
CA ASP A 147 5.37 15.11 -5.28
C ASP A 147 4.79 15.50 -6.65
N LEU A 148 4.12 16.65 -6.74
CA LEU A 148 3.62 17.21 -8.00
C LEU A 148 4.76 17.59 -8.95
N GLU A 149 5.82 18.21 -8.44
CA GLU A 149 7.02 18.52 -9.24
C GLU A 149 7.60 17.22 -9.83
N MET A 150 7.84 16.20 -9.01
CA MET A 150 8.34 14.91 -9.47
C MET A 150 7.40 14.27 -10.51
N THR A 151 6.09 14.33 -10.30
CA THR A 151 5.11 13.73 -11.22
C THR A 151 5.00 14.47 -12.56
N LEU A 152 5.26 15.78 -12.59
CA LEU A 152 5.18 16.59 -13.81
C LEU A 152 6.45 16.51 -14.67
N PHE A 153 7.61 16.23 -14.06
CA PHE A 153 8.90 16.15 -14.75
C PHE A 153 9.29 14.74 -15.23
N PHE A 154 8.54 13.71 -14.83
CA PHE A 154 8.70 12.31 -15.28
C PHE A 154 7.44 11.84 -16.01
#